data_AF-A0A931YUJ0-F1
#
_entry.id   AF-A0A931YUJ0-F1
#
_cell.length_a   1.000
_cell.length_b   1.000
_cell.length_c   1.000
_cell.angle_alpha   90.00
_cell.angle_beta   90.00
_cell.angle_gamma   90.00
#
_symmetry.space_group_name_H-M   'P 1'
#
loop_
_entity.id
_entity.type
_entity.pdbx_description
1 polymer ?
#
loop_
_entity_poly.entity_id
_entity_poly.type
_entity_poly.pdbx_seq_one_letter_code
_entity_poly.pdbx_strand_id
1 'polypeptide(L)'
;MAPRPGALALVAALAGVAWAAGAPGQAPDIALGHRVFSDNCAICHGETGDGRGHAADHFQHRPRDLTKGRFKFRSTASGQLPTDDDLRRTIVAGLPGTGMMPHDHLTEAELAAVLAFVKSLSPRFAAGPPARPLALPPETPGGPDAVARGQRAYVKGQCEECHGKAARGDGPSARDLSVPPTDLTRRPLKSGPAARDIARTLFTGLDGTPMPSYHQVLEDDEVWNLAHWVAAIGGPRELTPDERAGAHVVMMHQRRRR
;
A
#
# COMPACT_ATOMS: atom_id res chain seq x y z
N MET A 1 -69.22 -31.08 35.89
CA MET A 1 -68.48 -29.84 35.60
C MET A 1 -67.43 -29.66 36.67
N ALA A 2 -66.18 -29.99 36.36
CA ALA A 2 -65.01 -29.80 37.24
C ALA A 2 -63.98 -28.96 36.47
N PRO A 3 -63.37 -27.93 37.06
CA PRO A 3 -62.41 -27.09 36.37
C PRO A 3 -61.04 -27.77 36.26
N ARG A 4 -60.38 -27.57 35.11
CA ARG A 4 -59.08 -28.13 34.74
C ARG A 4 -57.94 -27.42 35.51
N PRO A 5 -56.86 -28.11 35.92
CA PRO A 5 -55.69 -27.46 36.47
C PRO A 5 -54.88 -26.78 35.36
N GLY A 6 -54.52 -25.51 35.58
CA GLY A 6 -53.72 -24.69 34.67
C GLY A 6 -52.25 -25.09 34.70
N ALA A 7 -51.67 -25.27 33.51
CA ALA A 7 -50.24 -25.40 33.32
C ALA A 7 -49.61 -24.00 33.30
N LEU A 8 -48.83 -23.66 34.33
CA LEU A 8 -47.90 -22.53 34.29
C LEU A 8 -46.69 -22.94 33.46
N ALA A 9 -46.61 -22.45 32.22
CA ALA A 9 -45.39 -22.50 31.42
C ALA A 9 -44.51 -21.30 31.79
N LEU A 10 -43.40 -21.55 32.49
CA LEU A 10 -42.33 -20.58 32.67
C LEU A 10 -41.63 -20.38 31.32
N VAL A 11 -41.83 -19.23 30.67
CA VAL A 11 -41.03 -18.82 29.52
C VAL A 11 -39.79 -18.11 30.05
N ALA A 12 -38.66 -18.84 30.09
CA ALA A 12 -37.36 -18.25 30.36
C ALA A 12 -36.92 -17.42 29.15
N ALA A 13 -36.95 -16.08 29.28
CA ALA A 13 -36.42 -15.17 28.27
C ALA A 13 -34.89 -15.20 28.32
N LEU A 14 -34.26 -15.97 27.41
CA LEU A 14 -32.85 -15.84 27.12
C LEU A 14 -32.64 -14.53 26.33
N ALA A 15 -32.23 -13.48 27.03
CA ALA A 15 -31.71 -12.27 26.40
C ALA A 15 -30.37 -12.60 25.72
N GLY A 16 -30.44 -13.03 24.45
CA GLY A 16 -29.27 -13.18 23.61
C GLY A 16 -28.68 -11.80 23.32
N VAL A 17 -27.48 -11.54 23.82
CA VAL A 17 -26.66 -10.41 23.37
C VAL A 17 -26.19 -10.73 21.95
N ALA A 18 -26.97 -10.29 20.96
CA ALA A 18 -26.58 -10.38 19.57
C ALA A 18 -25.41 -9.40 19.33
N TRP A 19 -24.22 -9.94 19.09
CA TRP A 19 -23.13 -9.17 18.49
C TRP A 19 -23.57 -8.79 17.07
N ALA A 20 -23.95 -7.52 16.89
CA ALA A 20 -24.24 -6.99 15.57
C ALA A 20 -22.93 -6.90 14.78
N ALA A 21 -22.63 -7.93 13.99
CA ALA A 21 -21.76 -7.77 12.84
C ALA A 21 -22.44 -6.74 11.92
N GLY A 22 -21.76 -5.64 11.62
CA GLY A 22 -22.30 -4.56 10.80
C GLY A 22 -22.82 -5.08 9.46
N ALA A 23 -24.05 -4.69 9.11
CA ALA A 23 -24.67 -5.08 7.84
C ALA A 23 -23.94 -4.42 6.64
N PRO A 24 -23.90 -5.10 5.47
CA PRO A 24 -23.35 -4.50 4.25
C PRO A 24 -24.14 -3.23 3.87
N GLY A 25 -23.44 -2.10 3.76
CA GLY A 25 -24.02 -0.79 3.44
C GLY A 25 -23.96 0.25 4.58
N GLN A 26 -23.55 -0.15 5.80
CA GLN A 26 -23.27 0.82 6.87
C GLN A 26 -21.98 1.60 6.54
N ALA A 27 -22.02 2.93 6.67
CA ALA A 27 -20.81 3.75 6.54
C ALA A 27 -19.75 3.27 7.54
N PRO A 28 -18.46 3.20 7.15
CA PRO A 28 -17.41 2.71 8.05
C PRO A 28 -17.35 3.54 9.33
N ASP A 29 -17.19 2.86 10.47
CA ASP A 29 -17.08 3.50 11.78
C ASP A 29 -15.75 4.25 11.90
N ILE A 30 -15.78 5.57 11.73
CA ILE A 30 -14.60 6.44 11.84
C ILE A 30 -13.99 6.41 13.25
N ALA A 31 -14.78 6.22 14.30
CA ALA A 31 -14.28 6.16 15.67
C ALA A 31 -13.50 4.85 15.92
N LEU A 32 -13.99 3.73 15.37
CA LEU A 32 -13.22 2.49 15.30
C LEU A 32 -11.94 2.70 14.47
N GLY A 33 -12.04 3.36 13.33
CA GLY A 33 -10.90 3.62 12.45
C GLY A 33 -9.80 4.44 13.13
N HIS A 34 -10.18 5.49 13.85
CA HIS A 34 -9.26 6.29 14.66
C HIS A 34 -8.58 5.44 15.75
N ARG A 35 -9.33 4.59 16.45
CA ARG A 35 -8.76 3.68 17.46
C ARG A 35 -7.74 2.71 16.85
N VAL A 36 -8.11 2.05 15.75
CA VAL A 36 -7.20 1.14 15.03
C VAL A 36 -5.94 1.88 14.58
N PHE A 37 -6.10 3.10 14.08
CA PHE A 37 -4.99 3.95 13.66
C PHE A 37 -4.07 4.34 14.82
N SER A 38 -4.59 4.82 15.95
CA SER A 38 -3.79 5.14 17.12
C SER A 38 -3.04 3.93 17.66
N ASP A 39 -3.69 2.76 17.69
CA ASP A 39 -3.10 1.53 18.24
C ASP A 39 -2.02 0.91 17.32
N ASN A 40 -2.09 1.11 16.00
CA ASN A 40 -1.26 0.37 15.04
C ASN A 40 -0.39 1.25 14.13
N CYS A 41 -0.78 2.50 13.89
CA CYS A 41 -0.23 3.33 12.83
C CYS A 41 0.42 4.62 13.36
N ALA A 42 -0.14 5.23 14.41
CA ALA A 42 0.26 6.54 14.91
C ALA A 42 1.71 6.59 15.44
N ILE A 43 2.25 5.47 15.93
CA ILE A 43 3.66 5.39 16.36
C ILE A 43 4.63 5.82 15.24
N CYS A 44 4.28 5.51 13.98
CA CYS A 44 5.06 5.90 12.80
C CYS A 44 4.44 7.12 12.10
N HIS A 45 3.13 7.11 11.83
CA HIS A 45 2.46 8.14 11.03
C HIS A 45 2.05 9.39 11.82
N GLY A 46 2.18 9.40 13.15
CA GLY A 46 1.70 10.47 14.04
C GLY A 46 0.19 10.39 14.26
N GLU A 47 -0.31 10.88 15.40
CA GLU A 47 -1.75 10.84 15.74
C GLU A 47 -2.62 11.58 14.70
N THR A 48 -2.08 12.61 14.06
CA THR A 48 -2.75 13.38 13.00
C THR A 48 -2.48 12.84 11.60
N GLY A 49 -1.66 11.79 11.47
CA GLY A 49 -1.23 11.21 10.19
C GLY A 49 -0.27 12.08 9.38
N ASP A 50 0.42 13.03 10.01
CA ASP A 50 1.36 13.97 9.39
C ASP A 50 2.76 13.37 9.08
N GLY A 51 2.97 12.08 9.37
CA GLY A 51 4.23 11.37 9.17
C GLY A 51 5.30 11.68 10.23
N ARG A 52 4.91 12.31 11.37
CA ARG A 52 5.81 12.68 12.47
C ARG A 52 5.50 11.90 13.76
N GLY A 53 5.22 10.62 13.63
CA GLY A 53 5.11 9.72 14.78
C GLY A 53 6.42 9.63 15.55
N HIS A 54 6.37 9.20 16.81
CA HIS A 54 7.56 9.12 17.66
C HIS A 54 8.68 8.26 17.07
N ALA A 55 8.33 7.21 16.31
CA ALA A 55 9.30 6.36 15.63
C ALA A 55 9.78 6.91 14.27
N ALA A 56 9.20 7.99 13.75
CA ALA A 56 9.40 8.44 12.38
C ALA A 56 10.87 8.75 12.04
N ASP A 57 11.61 9.34 12.98
CA ASP A 57 13.01 9.75 12.78
C ASP A 57 14.01 8.59 12.94
N HIS A 58 13.54 7.38 13.31
CA HIS A 58 14.38 6.17 13.36
C HIS A 58 14.48 5.44 12.02
N PHE A 59 13.69 5.83 11.01
CA PHE A 59 13.68 5.20 9.70
C PHE A 59 14.42 6.05 8.67
N GLN A 60 15.19 5.40 7.79
CA GLN A 60 15.75 6.07 6.61
C GLN A 60 14.63 6.54 5.68
N HIS A 61 13.60 5.72 5.51
CA HIS A 61 12.38 6.07 4.81
C HIS A 61 11.35 6.61 5.78
N ARG A 62 11.21 7.94 5.82
CA ARG A 62 10.19 8.59 6.64
C ARG A 62 8.79 8.06 6.32
N PRO A 63 7.94 7.86 7.35
CA PRO A 63 6.54 7.54 7.18
C PRO A 63 5.81 8.56 6.31
N ARG A 64 4.78 8.09 5.60
CA ARG A 64 3.97 8.95 4.72
C ARG A 64 3.17 9.95 5.56
N ASP A 65 3.25 11.23 5.18
CA ASP A 65 2.24 12.24 5.53
C ASP A 65 0.94 11.95 4.74
N LEU A 66 -0.03 11.36 5.45
CA LEU A 66 -1.33 10.95 4.93
C LEU A 66 -2.26 12.14 4.69
N THR A 67 -2.03 13.27 5.37
CA THR A 67 -2.85 14.49 5.24
C THR A 67 -2.76 15.11 3.85
N LYS A 68 -1.64 14.87 3.14
CA LYS A 68 -1.43 15.37 1.78
C LYS A 68 -2.27 14.67 0.71
N GLY A 69 -2.86 13.52 1.01
CA GLY A 69 -3.61 12.74 0.03
C GLY A 69 -2.77 12.40 -1.21
N ARG A 70 -1.47 12.12 -1.03
CA ARG A 70 -0.52 11.77 -2.10
C ARG A 70 0.10 10.41 -1.79
N PHE A 71 -0.20 9.42 -2.64
CA PHE A 71 0.18 8.02 -2.42
C PHE A 71 1.07 7.53 -3.55
N LYS A 72 2.17 6.85 -3.23
CA LYS A 72 3.11 6.34 -4.23
C LYS A 72 2.53 5.15 -5.01
N PHE A 73 1.98 4.18 -4.30
CA PHE A 73 1.58 2.90 -4.87
C PHE A 73 0.09 2.88 -5.12
N ARG A 74 -0.29 3.02 -6.39
CA ARG A 74 -1.68 3.15 -6.84
C ARG A 74 -1.90 2.34 -8.11
N SER A 75 -3.17 2.09 -8.39
CA SER A 75 -3.68 1.55 -9.65
C SER A 75 -4.28 2.63 -10.54
N THR A 76 -4.38 3.87 -10.06
CA THR A 76 -4.99 5.00 -10.77
C THR A 76 -3.96 5.86 -11.51
N ALA A 77 -4.42 6.70 -12.44
CA ALA A 77 -3.54 7.57 -13.23
C ALA A 77 -2.67 8.50 -12.34
N SER A 78 -1.53 8.97 -12.84
CA SER A 78 -0.65 9.88 -12.11
C SER A 78 -1.41 11.14 -11.65
N GLY A 79 -1.17 11.58 -10.42
CA GLY A 79 -1.86 12.69 -9.75
C GLY A 79 -3.21 12.32 -9.10
N GLN A 80 -3.80 11.17 -9.45
CA GLN A 80 -5.09 10.72 -8.91
C GLN A 80 -4.95 9.99 -7.57
N LEU A 81 -6.03 10.03 -6.78
CA LEU A 81 -6.10 9.34 -5.50
C LEU A 81 -6.04 7.80 -5.66
N PRO A 82 -5.56 7.06 -4.64
CA PRO A 82 -5.64 5.60 -4.62
C PRO A 82 -7.10 5.14 -4.58
N THR A 83 -7.35 3.91 -5.03
CA THR A 83 -8.58 3.19 -4.68
C THR A 83 -8.53 2.64 -3.25
N ASP A 84 -9.66 2.18 -2.73
CA ASP A 84 -9.69 1.49 -1.44
C ASP A 84 -8.85 0.20 -1.48
N ASP A 85 -8.83 -0.50 -2.62
CA ASP A 85 -7.98 -1.69 -2.81
C ASP A 85 -6.49 -1.36 -2.80
N ASP A 86 -6.07 -0.20 -3.31
CA ASP A 86 -4.67 0.24 -3.25
C ASP A 86 -4.21 0.50 -1.81
N LEU A 87 -5.06 1.17 -1.03
CA LEU A 87 -4.81 1.43 0.40
C LEU A 87 -4.80 0.12 1.18
N ARG A 88 -5.80 -0.73 0.98
CA ARG A 88 -5.92 -2.06 1.58
C ARG A 88 -4.69 -2.90 1.32
N ARG A 89 -4.28 -3.03 0.05
CA ARG A 89 -3.09 -3.80 -0.35
C ARG A 89 -1.84 -3.30 0.36
N THR A 90 -1.68 -1.98 0.46
CA THR A 90 -0.52 -1.35 1.12
C THR A 90 -0.50 -1.61 2.63
N ILE A 91 -1.65 -1.57 3.29
CA ILE A 91 -1.76 -1.82 4.74
C ILE A 91 -1.52 -3.30 5.04
N VAL A 92 -2.18 -4.19 4.30
CA VAL A 92 -2.11 -5.64 4.55
C VAL A 92 -0.74 -6.21 4.20
N ALA A 93 -0.18 -5.86 3.03
CA ALA A 93 1.09 -6.41 2.58
C ALA A 93 2.31 -5.64 3.14
N GLY A 94 2.10 -4.45 3.70
CA GLY A 94 3.18 -3.53 4.03
C GLY A 94 3.94 -3.02 2.80
N LEU A 95 5.07 -2.36 3.04
CA LEU A 95 6.00 -1.91 2.01
C LEU A 95 7.40 -2.46 2.32
N PRO A 96 7.84 -3.50 1.60
CA PRO A 96 9.16 -4.07 1.81
C PRO A 96 10.28 -3.05 1.67
N GLY A 97 11.36 -3.26 2.42
CA GLY A 97 12.47 -2.33 2.52
C GLY A 97 12.17 -1.04 3.31
N THR A 98 11.07 -0.99 4.07
CA THR A 98 10.68 0.16 4.90
C THR A 98 10.18 -0.29 6.28
N GLY A 99 9.91 0.65 7.19
CA GLY A 99 9.27 0.39 8.48
C GLY A 99 7.77 0.09 8.41
N MET A 100 7.14 0.19 7.23
CA MET A 100 5.72 -0.14 7.04
C MET A 100 5.54 -1.66 6.91
N MET A 101 5.38 -2.33 8.04
CA MET A 101 5.21 -3.78 8.10
C MET A 101 3.81 -4.22 7.66
N PRO A 102 3.60 -5.50 7.30
CA PRO A 102 2.27 -6.07 7.11
C PRO A 102 1.38 -5.91 8.35
N HIS A 103 0.11 -5.52 8.14
CA HIS A 103 -0.94 -5.50 9.16
C HIS A 103 -2.06 -6.49 8.79
N ASP A 104 -1.68 -7.73 8.48
CA ASP A 104 -2.57 -8.83 8.09
C ASP A 104 -3.39 -9.41 9.27
N HIS A 105 -3.12 -8.95 10.49
CA HIS A 105 -3.88 -9.32 11.70
C HIS A 105 -5.19 -8.54 11.88
N LEU A 106 -5.39 -7.45 11.12
CA LEU A 106 -6.61 -6.65 11.21
C LEU A 106 -7.80 -7.40 10.60
N THR A 107 -8.95 -7.35 11.27
CA THR A 107 -10.20 -7.86 10.70
C THR A 107 -10.68 -6.99 9.54
N GLU A 108 -11.53 -7.53 8.66
CA GLU A 108 -12.12 -6.76 7.56
C GLU A 108 -12.84 -5.48 8.00
N ALA A 109 -13.52 -5.53 9.16
CA ALA A 109 -14.21 -4.37 9.73
C ALA A 109 -13.22 -3.30 10.23
N GLU A 110 -12.14 -3.71 10.92
CA GLU A 110 -11.08 -2.79 11.36
C GLU A 110 -10.35 -2.17 10.18
N LEU A 111 -10.07 -2.98 9.16
CA LEU A 111 -9.43 -2.53 7.94
C LEU A 111 -10.31 -1.50 7.22
N ALA A 112 -11.58 -1.82 6.96
CA ALA A 112 -12.51 -0.86 6.36
C ALA A 112 -12.62 0.45 7.18
N ALA A 113 -12.66 0.36 8.51
CA ALA A 113 -12.71 1.51 9.40
C ALA A 113 -11.43 2.37 9.35
N VAL A 114 -10.24 1.75 9.40
CA VAL A 114 -8.97 2.49 9.33
C VAL A 114 -8.76 3.11 7.94
N LEU A 115 -9.18 2.45 6.86
CA LEU A 115 -9.18 3.07 5.52
C LEU A 115 -10.03 4.34 5.49
N ALA A 116 -11.23 4.29 6.06
CA ALA A 116 -12.11 5.45 6.11
C ALA A 116 -11.52 6.59 6.95
N PHE A 117 -10.89 6.27 8.09
CA PHE A 117 -10.16 7.24 8.89
C PHE A 117 -9.00 7.87 8.11
N VAL A 118 -8.14 7.07 7.46
CA VAL A 118 -7.03 7.56 6.63
C VAL A 118 -7.51 8.49 5.52
N LYS A 119 -8.64 8.16 4.86
CA LYS A 119 -9.24 9.02 3.83
C LYS A 119 -9.76 10.33 4.43
N SER A 120 -10.28 10.32 5.66
CA SER A 120 -10.76 11.53 6.35
C SER A 120 -9.64 12.54 6.67
N LEU A 121 -8.37 12.10 6.72
CA LEU A 121 -7.22 12.96 7.02
C LEU A 121 -6.88 13.95 5.89
N SER A 122 -7.43 13.79 4.69
CA SER A 122 -7.15 14.67 3.57
C SER A 122 -8.44 15.15 2.88
N PRO A 123 -8.63 16.47 2.70
CA PRO A 123 -9.80 16.99 2.01
C PRO A 123 -9.88 16.54 0.54
N ARG A 124 -8.77 16.07 -0.04
CA ARG A 124 -8.75 15.52 -1.41
C ARG A 124 -9.72 14.36 -1.58
N PHE A 125 -9.90 13.50 -0.57
CA PHE A 125 -10.79 12.35 -0.66
C PHE A 125 -12.28 12.73 -0.63
N ALA A 126 -12.61 13.93 -0.15
CA ALA A 126 -13.98 14.46 -0.21
C ALA A 126 -14.28 15.09 -1.59
N ALA A 127 -13.26 15.36 -2.39
CA ALA A 127 -13.38 16.07 -3.65
C ALA A 127 -13.39 15.08 -4.84
N GLY A 128 -14.55 14.98 -5.50
CA GLY A 128 -14.67 14.34 -6.81
C GLY A 128 -15.14 12.89 -6.80
N PRO A 129 -15.32 12.30 -8.00
CA PRO A 129 -15.80 10.94 -8.15
C PRO A 129 -14.77 9.92 -7.63
N PRO A 130 -15.21 8.70 -7.26
CA PRO A 130 -14.31 7.63 -6.84
C PRO A 130 -13.21 7.38 -7.87
N ALA A 131 -11.98 7.22 -7.38
CA ALA A 131 -10.83 6.94 -8.23
C ALA A 131 -11.03 5.61 -8.99
N ARG A 132 -10.72 5.62 -10.29
CA ARG A 132 -10.85 4.43 -11.15
C ARG A 132 -9.47 3.87 -11.48
N PRO A 133 -9.27 2.55 -11.36
CA PRO A 133 -8.04 1.90 -11.82
C PRO A 133 -7.82 2.17 -13.30
N LEU A 134 -6.57 2.46 -13.65
CA LEU A 134 -6.09 2.46 -15.02
C LEU A 134 -6.02 1.00 -15.49
N ALA A 135 -6.57 0.73 -16.66
CA ALA A 135 -6.50 -0.61 -17.25
C ALA A 135 -5.06 -0.87 -17.69
N LEU A 136 -4.39 -1.81 -17.02
CA LEU A 136 -3.10 -2.30 -17.50
C LEU A 136 -3.32 -3.19 -18.72
N PRO A 137 -2.49 -3.05 -19.77
CA PRO A 137 -2.53 -3.95 -20.91
C PRO A 137 -2.30 -5.40 -20.46
N PRO A 138 -2.79 -6.41 -21.20
CA PRO A 138 -2.53 -7.82 -20.88
C PRO A 138 -1.03 -8.11 -20.78
N GLU A 139 -0.63 -8.90 -19.78
CA GLU A 139 0.77 -9.25 -19.58
C GLU A 139 1.31 -10.09 -20.74
N THR A 140 2.38 -9.62 -21.39
CA THR A 140 3.06 -10.38 -22.43
C THR A 140 3.94 -11.47 -21.82
N PRO A 141 4.17 -12.60 -22.52
CA PRO A 141 5.09 -13.64 -22.05
C PRO A 141 6.47 -13.10 -21.68
N GLY A 142 6.99 -13.54 -20.54
CA GLY A 142 8.36 -13.27 -20.11
C GLY A 142 9.39 -14.14 -20.86
N GLY A 143 10.60 -14.20 -20.32
CA GLY A 143 11.70 -15.03 -20.85
C GLY A 143 12.89 -14.22 -21.39
N PRO A 144 13.95 -14.89 -21.85
CA PRO A 144 15.21 -14.24 -22.22
C PRO A 144 15.05 -13.14 -23.28
N ASP A 145 14.22 -13.36 -24.30
CA ASP A 145 13.99 -12.37 -25.35
C ASP A 145 13.25 -11.13 -24.84
N ALA A 146 12.28 -11.32 -23.94
CA ALA A 146 11.55 -10.21 -23.31
C ALA A 146 12.48 -9.40 -22.41
N VAL A 147 13.35 -10.07 -21.65
CA VAL A 147 14.39 -9.43 -20.81
C VAL A 147 15.37 -8.62 -21.67
N ALA A 148 15.83 -9.18 -22.79
CA ALA A 148 16.73 -8.47 -23.71
C ALA A 148 16.07 -7.24 -24.36
N ARG A 149 14.77 -7.31 -24.68
CA ARG A 149 13.96 -6.16 -25.11
C ARG A 149 13.78 -5.13 -23.99
N GLY A 150 13.58 -5.58 -22.76
CA GLY A 150 13.36 -4.71 -21.60
C GLY A 150 14.53 -3.79 -21.31
N GLN A 151 15.76 -4.28 -21.48
CA GLN A 151 16.94 -3.43 -21.36
C GLN A 151 16.96 -2.29 -22.39
N ARG A 152 16.43 -2.51 -23.61
CA ARG A 152 16.30 -1.45 -24.61
C ARG A 152 15.22 -0.45 -24.22
N ALA A 153 14.09 -0.92 -23.70
CA ALA A 153 13.04 -0.06 -23.16
C ALA A 153 13.53 0.80 -21.97
N TYR A 154 14.44 0.27 -21.14
CA TYR A 154 15.09 1.02 -20.05
C TYR A 154 15.89 2.22 -20.55
N VAL A 155 16.65 2.04 -21.64
CA VAL A 155 17.40 3.14 -22.27
C VAL A 155 16.44 4.10 -23.00
N LYS A 156 15.45 3.58 -23.74
CA LYS A 156 14.45 4.39 -24.44
C LYS A 156 13.66 5.30 -23.48
N GLY A 157 13.27 4.78 -22.33
CA GLY A 157 12.60 5.52 -21.26
C GLY A 157 13.52 6.41 -20.43
N GLN A 158 14.81 6.51 -20.80
CA GLN A 158 15.83 7.30 -20.11
C GLN A 158 15.94 6.96 -18.62
N CYS A 159 15.62 5.72 -18.25
CA CYS A 159 15.58 5.31 -16.85
C CYS A 159 16.99 5.36 -16.22
N GLU A 160 18.04 5.19 -17.03
CA GLU A 160 19.44 5.26 -16.60
C GLU A 160 19.88 6.64 -16.10
N GLU A 161 19.18 7.72 -16.47
CA GLU A 161 19.48 9.07 -15.99
C GLU A 161 19.30 9.19 -14.47
N CYS A 162 18.30 8.50 -13.94
CA CYS A 162 17.99 8.48 -12.51
C CYS A 162 18.49 7.19 -11.85
N HIS A 163 18.19 6.03 -12.44
CA HIS A 163 18.49 4.74 -11.83
C HIS A 163 19.90 4.21 -12.16
N GLY A 164 20.64 4.84 -13.07
CA GLY A 164 21.98 4.42 -13.48
C GLY A 164 21.99 3.24 -14.46
N LYS A 165 23.09 3.01 -15.16
CA LYS A 165 23.21 1.91 -16.14
C LYS A 165 23.09 0.52 -15.51
N ALA A 166 23.54 0.39 -14.27
CA ALA A 166 23.42 -0.82 -13.47
C ALA A 166 22.12 -0.91 -12.67
N ALA A 167 21.20 0.06 -12.84
CA ALA A 167 19.93 0.16 -12.15
C ALA A 167 20.04 0.23 -10.60
N ARG A 168 21.15 0.78 -10.09
CA ARG A 168 21.45 0.86 -8.64
C ARG A 168 20.95 2.14 -7.96
N GLY A 169 20.29 3.02 -8.70
CA GLY A 169 19.83 4.32 -8.18
C GLY A 169 20.92 5.39 -8.15
N ASP A 170 22.00 5.19 -8.90
CA ASP A 170 23.21 6.01 -8.93
C ASP A 170 23.41 6.72 -10.29
N GLY A 171 22.31 6.99 -11.00
CA GLY A 171 22.34 7.73 -12.26
C GLY A 171 22.87 9.16 -12.10
N PRO A 172 23.33 9.80 -13.18
CA PRO A 172 23.91 11.14 -13.14
C PRO A 172 22.97 12.18 -12.52
N SER A 173 21.66 12.05 -12.73
CA SER A 173 20.66 12.96 -12.16
C SER A 173 20.26 12.62 -10.73
N ALA A 174 20.65 11.45 -10.19
CA ALA A 174 20.13 10.94 -8.91
C ALA A 174 20.38 11.89 -7.72
N ARG A 175 21.49 12.63 -7.75
CA ARG A 175 21.90 13.56 -6.68
C ARG A 175 21.05 14.83 -6.62
N ASP A 176 20.44 15.20 -7.74
CA ASP A 176 19.66 16.44 -7.88
C ASP A 176 18.15 16.21 -7.60
N LEU A 177 17.74 14.96 -7.38
CA LEU A 177 16.36 14.60 -7.14
C LEU A 177 15.95 14.81 -5.68
N SER A 178 14.73 15.31 -5.49
CA SER A 178 14.13 15.49 -4.16
C SER A 178 13.88 14.19 -3.40
N VAL A 179 13.84 13.06 -4.13
CA VAL A 179 13.70 11.72 -3.57
C VAL A 179 14.71 10.82 -4.28
N PRO A 180 15.63 10.16 -3.55
CA PRO A 180 16.60 9.25 -4.14
C PRO A 180 15.90 8.13 -4.93
N PRO A 181 16.38 7.81 -6.15
CA PRO A 181 15.91 6.65 -6.90
C PRO A 181 16.16 5.35 -6.13
N THR A 182 15.23 4.40 -6.26
CA THR A 182 15.40 3.07 -5.68
C THR A 182 16.49 2.30 -6.44
N ASP A 183 17.33 1.57 -5.71
CA ASP A 183 18.16 0.51 -6.26
C ASP A 183 17.26 -0.64 -6.75
N LEU A 184 17.07 -0.73 -8.07
CA LEU A 184 16.19 -1.69 -8.72
C LEU A 184 16.76 -3.11 -8.72
N THR A 185 18.01 -3.30 -8.28
CA THR A 185 18.60 -4.63 -8.11
C THR A 185 18.22 -5.26 -6.77
N ARG A 186 17.71 -4.48 -5.80
CA ARG A 186 17.30 -5.01 -4.50
C ARG A 186 15.93 -5.68 -4.53
N ARG A 187 15.74 -6.66 -3.65
CA ARG A 187 14.49 -7.42 -3.56
C ARG A 187 13.97 -7.63 -2.13
N PRO A 188 12.63 -7.66 -1.99
CA PRO A 188 11.62 -7.33 -3.01
C PRO A 188 11.48 -5.80 -3.19
N LEU A 189 10.90 -5.37 -4.32
CA LEU A 189 10.57 -3.96 -4.53
C LEU A 189 9.37 -3.56 -3.66
N LYS A 190 9.31 -2.27 -3.28
CA LYS A 190 8.24 -1.70 -2.45
C LYS A 190 6.84 -1.90 -3.02
N SER A 191 6.71 -1.90 -4.35
CA SER A 191 5.44 -2.05 -5.06
C SER A 191 4.90 -3.49 -5.06
N GLY A 192 5.76 -4.47 -4.78
CA GLY A 192 5.48 -5.90 -4.87
C GLY A 192 6.56 -6.65 -5.68
N PRO A 193 6.61 -7.99 -5.57
CA PRO A 193 7.64 -8.81 -6.20
C PRO A 193 7.36 -9.18 -7.66
N ALA A 194 6.12 -9.02 -8.14
CA ALA A 194 5.72 -9.50 -9.47
C ALA A 194 6.02 -8.48 -10.58
N ALA A 195 6.24 -8.96 -11.81
CA ALA A 195 6.37 -8.11 -13.00
C ALA A 195 5.15 -7.18 -13.15
N ARG A 196 3.94 -7.68 -12.85
CA ARG A 196 2.71 -6.88 -12.84
C ARG A 196 2.73 -5.68 -11.87
N ASP A 197 3.42 -5.79 -10.73
CA ASP A 197 3.54 -4.67 -9.78
C ASP A 197 4.54 -3.62 -10.28
N ILE A 198 5.59 -4.06 -10.98
CA ILE A 198 6.54 -3.18 -11.65
C ILE A 198 5.85 -2.46 -12.81
N ALA A 199 5.14 -3.20 -13.67
CA ALA A 199 4.36 -2.64 -14.78
C ALA A 199 3.34 -1.62 -14.27
N ARG A 200 2.62 -1.92 -13.18
CA ARG A 200 1.71 -0.97 -12.53
C ARG A 200 2.44 0.32 -12.14
N THR A 201 3.62 0.21 -11.52
CA THR A 201 4.42 1.37 -11.11
C THR A 201 4.86 2.23 -12.29
N LEU A 202 5.29 1.59 -13.39
CA LEU A 202 5.64 2.28 -14.63
C LEU A 202 4.42 2.99 -15.24
N PHE A 203 3.25 2.35 -15.23
CA PHE A 203 2.02 2.93 -15.78
C PHE A 203 1.46 4.07 -14.93
N THR A 204 1.50 3.99 -13.61
CA THR A 204 0.84 4.97 -12.72
C THR A 204 1.77 6.07 -12.23
N GLY A 205 3.09 5.86 -12.34
CA GLY A 205 4.09 6.73 -11.72
C GLY A 205 4.01 6.72 -10.20
N LEU A 206 4.89 7.48 -9.54
CA LEU A 206 4.94 7.55 -8.08
C LEU A 206 4.66 8.98 -7.60
N ASP A 207 3.40 9.27 -7.26
CA ASP A 207 3.00 10.63 -6.87
C ASP A 207 3.83 11.17 -5.70
N GLY A 208 4.27 12.43 -5.86
CA GLY A 208 5.13 13.11 -4.90
C GLY A 208 6.60 12.67 -4.98
N THR A 209 7.01 11.98 -6.04
CA THR A 209 8.43 11.81 -6.41
C THR A 209 8.66 12.28 -7.85
N PRO A 210 9.93 12.40 -8.27
CA PRO A 210 10.27 12.69 -9.66
C PRO A 210 9.98 11.56 -10.66
N MET A 211 9.50 10.38 -10.22
CA MET A 211 9.25 9.24 -11.11
C MET A 211 7.89 9.39 -11.80
N PRO A 212 7.85 9.72 -13.11
CA PRO A 212 6.61 9.99 -13.81
C PRO A 212 5.87 8.70 -14.15
N SER A 213 4.69 8.84 -14.75
CA SER A 213 4.06 7.77 -15.50
C SER A 213 4.75 7.62 -16.87
N TYR A 214 4.96 6.38 -17.28
CA TYR A 214 5.45 6.00 -18.60
C TYR A 214 4.33 5.50 -19.53
N HIS A 215 3.08 5.59 -19.07
CA HIS A 215 1.93 5.37 -19.94
C HIS A 215 1.99 6.37 -21.10
N GLN A 216 1.89 5.88 -22.33
CA GLN A 216 2.01 6.67 -23.58
C GLN A 216 3.42 7.22 -23.86
N VAL A 217 4.43 6.89 -23.04
CA VAL A 217 5.86 7.16 -23.33
C VAL A 217 6.52 5.91 -23.90
N LEU A 218 6.20 4.75 -23.33
CA LEU A 218 6.57 3.43 -23.82
C LEU A 218 5.32 2.73 -24.36
N GLU A 219 5.51 1.89 -25.37
CA GLU A 219 4.46 1.00 -25.87
C GLU A 219 4.12 -0.08 -24.82
N ASP A 220 2.93 -0.66 -24.91
CA ASP A 220 2.44 -1.63 -23.92
C ASP A 220 3.38 -2.84 -23.78
N ASP A 221 3.90 -3.36 -24.88
CA ASP A 221 4.86 -4.46 -24.88
C ASP A 221 6.23 -4.04 -24.34
N GLU A 222 6.66 -2.80 -24.58
CA GLU A 222 7.89 -2.24 -24.03
C GLU A 222 7.81 -2.11 -22.50
N VAL A 223 6.66 -1.69 -21.96
CA VAL A 223 6.43 -1.65 -20.50
C VAL A 223 6.54 -3.05 -19.90
N TRP A 224 5.93 -4.06 -20.52
CA TRP A 224 6.02 -5.44 -20.03
C TRP A 224 7.42 -6.02 -20.15
N ASN A 225 8.08 -5.84 -21.29
CA ASN A 225 9.48 -6.24 -21.49
C ASN A 225 10.37 -5.57 -20.42
N LEU A 226 10.18 -4.27 -20.16
CA LEU A 226 10.89 -3.53 -19.11
C LEU A 226 10.60 -4.10 -17.72
N ALA A 227 9.34 -4.38 -17.40
CA ALA A 227 8.98 -4.99 -16.12
C ALA A 227 9.62 -6.37 -15.91
N HIS A 228 9.67 -7.19 -16.96
CA HIS A 228 10.35 -8.50 -16.95
C HIS A 228 11.87 -8.35 -16.77
N TRP A 229 12.50 -7.40 -17.45
CA TRP A 229 13.92 -7.11 -17.27
C TRP A 229 14.22 -6.61 -15.86
N VAL A 230 13.46 -5.63 -15.37
CA VAL A 230 13.60 -5.12 -14.00
C VAL A 230 13.45 -6.27 -13.02
N ALA A 231 12.45 -7.15 -13.18
CA ALA A 231 12.26 -8.33 -12.34
C ALA A 231 13.49 -9.26 -12.36
N ALA A 232 14.05 -9.53 -13.55
CA ALA A 232 15.17 -10.43 -13.77
C ALA A 232 16.52 -9.94 -13.20
N ILE A 233 16.77 -8.63 -13.14
CA ILE A 233 18.01 -8.08 -12.57
C ILE A 233 18.01 -8.04 -11.03
N GLY A 234 16.94 -8.52 -10.40
CA GLY A 234 16.81 -8.59 -8.96
C GLY A 234 17.77 -9.60 -8.33
N GLY A 235 18.53 -9.14 -7.34
CA GLY A 235 19.32 -10.00 -6.47
C GLY A 235 18.45 -10.80 -5.48
N PRO A 236 19.10 -11.57 -4.59
CA PRO A 236 18.41 -12.28 -3.52
C PRO A 236 17.67 -11.31 -2.58
N ARG A 237 16.68 -11.83 -1.84
CA ARG A 237 15.99 -11.05 -0.81
C ARG A 237 17.00 -10.53 0.22
N GLU A 238 16.93 -9.24 0.49
CA GLU A 238 17.75 -8.57 1.50
C GLU A 238 16.83 -7.94 2.55
N LEU A 239 17.11 -8.15 3.84
CA LEU A 239 16.43 -7.45 4.92
C LEU A 239 17.12 -6.12 5.19
N THR A 240 16.38 -5.02 5.05
CA THR A 240 16.88 -3.67 5.30
C THR A 240 16.91 -3.32 6.80
N PRO A 241 17.72 -2.34 7.23
CA PRO A 241 17.66 -1.81 8.59
C PRO A 241 16.27 -1.30 8.98
N ASP A 242 15.60 -0.60 8.06
CA ASP A 242 14.23 -0.08 8.28
C ASP A 242 13.23 -1.20 8.53
N GLU A 243 13.28 -2.30 7.78
CA GLU A 243 12.40 -3.46 8.01
C GLU A 243 12.66 -4.10 9.38
N ARG A 244 13.93 -4.24 9.78
CA ARG A 244 14.27 -4.78 11.12
C ARG A 244 13.76 -3.87 12.23
N ALA A 245 13.97 -2.56 12.10
CA ALA A 245 13.48 -1.57 13.04
C ALA A 245 11.95 -1.55 13.08
N GLY A 246 11.30 -1.62 11.91
CA GLY A 246 9.84 -1.63 11.77
C GLY A 246 9.24 -2.85 12.46
N ALA A 247 9.79 -4.04 12.21
CA ALA A 247 9.39 -5.27 12.88
C ALA A 247 9.52 -5.14 14.41
N HIS A 248 10.60 -4.56 14.91
CA HIS A 248 10.79 -4.34 16.35
C HIS A 248 9.76 -3.38 16.94
N VAL A 249 9.54 -2.22 16.30
CA VAL A 249 8.54 -1.21 16.73
C VAL A 249 7.16 -1.85 16.78
N VAL A 250 6.78 -2.54 15.71
CA VAL A 250 5.50 -3.26 15.60
C VAL A 250 5.37 -4.30 16.70
N MET A 251 6.36 -5.14 16.94
CA MET A 251 6.29 -6.17 17.99
C MET A 251 6.10 -5.59 19.39
N MET A 252 6.66 -4.41 19.67
CA MET A 252 6.59 -3.77 21.00
C MET A 252 5.29 -2.98 21.22
N HIS A 253 4.68 -2.46 20.15
CA HIS A 253 3.55 -1.52 20.27
C HIS A 253 2.22 -2.07 19.76
N GLN A 254 2.23 -3.11 18.90
CA GLN A 254 0.99 -3.77 18.53
C GLN A 254 0.40 -4.50 19.73
N ARG A 255 -0.79 -4.07 20.17
CA ARG A 255 -1.60 -4.81 21.13
C ARG A 255 -2.03 -6.12 20.48
N ARG A 256 -1.30 -7.20 20.75
CA ARG A 256 -1.76 -8.55 20.39
C ARG A 256 -3.09 -8.78 21.10
N ARG A 257 -4.15 -9.08 20.33
CA ARG A 257 -5.40 -9.60 20.89
C ARG A 257 -5.03 -10.84 21.69
N ARG A 258 -5.19 -10.78 23.01
CA ARG A 258 -5.17 -11.95 23.89
C ARG A 258 -6.49 -12.67 23.76
#